data_AF-A0A925XL06-F1
#
_entry.id   AF-A0A925XL06-F1
#
_cell.length_a   1.000
_cell.length_b   1.000
_cell.length_c   1.000
_cell.angle_alpha   90.00
_cell.angle_beta   90.00
_cell.angle_gamma   90.00
#
_symmetry.space_group_name_H-M   'P 1'
#
loop_
_entity.id
_entity.type
_entity.pdbx_description
1 polymer ?
#
loop_
_entity_poly.entity_id
_entity_poly.type
_entity_poly.pdbx_seq_one_letter_code
_entity_poly.pdbx_strand_id
1 'polypeptide(L)'
;MPNSADHDRELLAKLNRLSVERSFTPQVDIDWSRETTLPEYASLFPVTSLFAGTRFEKEFADSQRTRFIQYQQINLMRFTGQLERHGIGVLTQLYDADDSQPFTEYLGNFLKEEIYHYTMFSRAGSQIEQSMGDVPPLPVWRIDFVMRALFGCIAVTPGRRLRANLTFRFFQFAEQLSLYVHQAVQQTIPRETGLISQVWAFHAIDESRHLAFDRMMLERHRLRAPLSWLATGVTAVCCVLLALVANSNEVWAARRLGVKVRLWHLPGLLRCTTAPFKLRIRRSLKEILKGGSVAATQSESDPEHIEL
;
A
#
# COMPACT_ATOMS: atom_id res chain seq x y z
N MET A 1 -24.79 -13.98 -20.83
CA MET A 1 -23.57 -13.43 -20.20
C MET A 1 -22.42 -14.34 -20.61
N PRO A 2 -21.27 -13.81 -21.03
CA PRO A 2 -20.10 -14.65 -21.27
C PRO A 2 -19.85 -15.55 -20.06
N ASN A 3 -19.44 -16.79 -20.30
CA ASN A 3 -19.11 -17.74 -19.26
C ASN A 3 -17.97 -17.16 -18.40
N SER A 4 -18.18 -17.04 -17.09
CA SER A 4 -17.20 -16.39 -16.20
C SER A 4 -15.82 -17.06 -16.28
N ALA A 5 -15.79 -18.37 -16.55
CA ALA A 5 -14.55 -19.12 -16.72
C ALA A 5 -13.74 -18.70 -17.96
N ASP A 6 -14.42 -18.36 -19.06
CA ASP A 6 -13.75 -17.91 -20.29
C ASP A 6 -13.21 -16.49 -20.11
N HIS A 7 -13.99 -15.61 -19.48
CA HIS A 7 -13.55 -14.26 -19.12
C HIS A 7 -12.33 -14.28 -18.19
N ASP A 8 -12.34 -15.13 -17.16
CA ASP A 8 -11.20 -15.26 -16.24
C ASP A 8 -9.95 -15.77 -16.97
N ARG A 9 -10.11 -16.70 -17.91
CA ARG A 9 -8.99 -17.24 -18.70
C ARG A 9 -8.38 -16.16 -19.59
N GLU A 10 -9.20 -15.36 -20.25
CA GLU A 10 -8.75 -14.22 -21.06
C GLU A 10 -8.01 -13.19 -20.20
N LEU A 11 -8.56 -12.87 -19.02
CA LEU A 11 -7.93 -11.95 -18.08
C LEU A 11 -6.57 -12.50 -17.62
N LEU A 12 -6.51 -13.74 -17.17
CA LEU A 12 -5.25 -14.38 -16.72
C LEU A 12 -4.20 -14.42 -17.85
N ALA A 13 -4.60 -14.73 -19.08
CA ALA A 13 -3.71 -14.68 -20.24
C ALA A 13 -3.15 -13.26 -20.47
N LYS A 14 -4.00 -12.23 -20.35
CA LYS A 14 -3.57 -10.84 -20.44
C LYS A 14 -2.60 -10.48 -19.30
N LEU A 15 -2.93 -10.82 -18.06
CA LEU A 15 -2.11 -10.50 -16.90
C LEU A 15 -0.75 -11.21 -16.95
N ASN A 16 -0.69 -12.48 -17.36
CA ASN A 16 0.57 -13.20 -17.57
C ASN A 16 1.46 -12.52 -18.60
N ARG A 17 0.90 -12.17 -19.77
CA ARG A 17 1.64 -11.47 -20.82
C ARG A 17 2.23 -10.16 -20.29
N LEU A 18 1.43 -9.35 -19.59
CA LEU A 18 1.89 -8.08 -19.04
C LEU A 18 2.93 -8.23 -17.94
N SER A 19 2.84 -9.30 -17.13
CA SER A 19 3.82 -9.61 -16.09
C SER A 19 5.19 -10.04 -16.65
N VAL A 20 5.25 -10.33 -17.94
CA VAL A 20 6.50 -10.56 -18.69
C VAL A 20 6.93 -9.27 -19.38
N GLU A 21 6.04 -8.67 -20.19
CA GLU A 21 6.31 -7.48 -21.01
C GLU A 21 6.67 -6.24 -20.18
N ARG A 22 6.09 -6.10 -18.98
CA ARG A 22 6.28 -4.97 -18.07
C ARG A 22 6.93 -5.40 -16.75
N SER A 23 7.79 -6.41 -16.81
CA SER A 23 8.58 -6.84 -15.66
C SER A 23 9.80 -5.95 -15.42
N PHE A 24 10.26 -5.92 -14.18
CA PHE A 24 11.54 -5.32 -13.81
C PHE A 24 12.24 -6.18 -12.77
N THR A 25 13.55 -6.02 -12.65
CA THR A 25 14.42 -6.60 -11.64
C THR A 25 14.96 -5.47 -10.77
N PRO A 26 14.51 -5.33 -9.50
CA PRO A 26 14.87 -4.18 -8.66
C PRO A 26 16.37 -3.93 -8.56
N GLN A 27 17.20 -4.97 -8.60
CA GLN A 27 18.65 -4.87 -8.47
C GLN A 27 19.33 -4.23 -9.68
N VAL A 28 18.69 -4.29 -10.86
CA VAL A 28 19.24 -3.85 -12.13
C VAL A 28 18.57 -2.57 -12.60
N ASP A 29 17.24 -2.51 -12.56
CA ASP A 29 16.47 -1.44 -13.21
C ASP A 29 16.32 -0.18 -12.37
N ILE A 30 16.53 -0.27 -11.06
CA ILE A 30 16.57 0.89 -10.16
C ILE A 30 18.01 1.37 -10.06
N ASP A 31 18.24 2.64 -10.38
CA ASP A 31 19.53 3.29 -10.15
C ASP A 31 19.70 3.62 -8.67
N TRP A 32 20.18 2.63 -7.90
CA TRP A 32 20.43 2.74 -6.46
C TRP A 32 21.52 3.76 -6.10
N SER A 33 22.29 4.27 -7.06
CA SER A 33 23.24 5.36 -6.83
C SER A 33 22.56 6.72 -6.74
N ARG A 34 21.30 6.82 -7.19
CA ARG A 34 20.51 8.05 -7.09
C ARG A 34 19.98 8.22 -5.69
N GLU A 35 19.86 9.48 -5.32
CA GLU A 35 19.20 9.92 -4.10
C GLU A 35 18.01 10.80 -4.45
N THR A 36 17.06 10.90 -3.52
CA THR A 36 16.06 11.95 -3.52
C THR A 36 16.61 13.14 -2.74
N THR A 37 16.57 14.32 -3.34
CA THR A 37 17.12 15.54 -2.75
C THR A 37 16.25 16.04 -1.60
N LEU A 38 16.84 16.83 -0.71
CA LEU A 38 16.10 17.44 0.40
C LEU A 38 14.91 18.32 -0.06
N PRO A 39 15.02 19.17 -1.11
CA PRO A 39 13.87 19.90 -1.64
C PRO A 39 12.74 19.01 -2.14
N GLU A 40 13.06 17.87 -2.78
CA GLU A 40 12.06 16.90 -3.25
C GLU A 40 11.36 16.18 -2.08
N TYR A 41 12.07 15.89 -0.98
CA TYR A 41 11.41 15.42 0.24
C TYR A 41 10.54 16.51 0.86
N ALA A 42 11.01 17.75 0.92
CA ALA A 42 10.25 18.86 1.50
C ALA A 42 8.91 19.10 0.78
N SER A 43 8.89 18.95 -0.56
CA SER A 43 7.68 19.18 -1.36
C SER A 43 6.55 18.18 -1.04
N LEU A 44 6.87 16.98 -0.56
CA LEU A 44 5.88 15.99 -0.15
C LEU A 44 5.15 16.33 1.16
N PHE A 45 5.67 17.23 1.99
CA PHE A 45 5.07 17.55 3.29
C PHE A 45 3.61 17.98 3.20
N PRO A 46 3.24 19.02 2.43
CA PRO A 46 1.84 19.44 2.30
C PRO A 46 0.93 18.36 1.69
N VAL A 47 1.51 17.41 0.94
CA VAL A 47 0.74 16.41 0.18
C VAL A 47 0.44 15.16 1.00
N THR A 48 1.40 14.75 1.82
CA THR A 48 1.41 13.42 2.47
C THR A 48 1.39 13.47 3.99
N SER A 49 1.80 14.57 4.62
CA SER A 49 1.94 14.65 6.08
C SER A 49 0.59 14.72 6.80
N LEU A 50 0.42 13.91 7.85
CA LEU A 50 -0.72 14.04 8.77
C LEU A 50 -0.75 15.42 9.47
N PHE A 51 0.39 16.11 9.55
CA PHE A 51 0.51 17.39 10.24
C PHE A 51 0.15 18.59 9.36
N ALA A 52 0.10 18.43 8.03
CA ALA A 52 -0.24 19.51 7.10
C ALA A 52 -1.62 20.12 7.42
N GLY A 53 -1.67 21.44 7.51
CA GLY A 53 -2.85 22.22 7.87
C GLY A 53 -3.22 22.21 9.36
N THR A 54 -2.46 21.52 10.20
CA THR A 54 -2.78 21.39 11.64
C THR A 54 -2.03 22.43 12.47
N ARG A 55 -2.51 22.67 13.71
CA ARG A 55 -1.79 23.56 14.65
C ARG A 55 -0.35 23.13 14.93
N PHE A 56 -0.05 21.83 14.81
CA PHE A 56 1.26 21.25 15.09
C PHE A 56 2.25 21.47 13.94
N GLU A 57 1.79 21.85 12.73
CA GLU A 57 2.67 22.17 11.60
C GLU A 57 3.63 23.33 11.91
N LYS A 58 3.16 24.30 12.70
CA LYS A 58 3.94 25.47 13.14
C LYS A 58 5.06 25.12 14.12
N GLU A 59 5.03 23.92 14.69
CA GLU A 59 6.09 23.44 15.59
C GLU A 59 7.27 22.82 14.84
N PHE A 60 7.14 22.57 13.53
CA PHE A 60 8.26 22.12 12.70
C PHE A 60 9.01 23.31 12.11
N ALA A 61 10.32 23.37 12.34
CA ALA A 61 11.23 24.13 11.48
C ALA A 61 11.31 23.48 10.08
N ASP A 62 11.70 24.24 9.05
CA ASP A 62 11.74 23.74 7.67
C ASP A 62 12.67 22.51 7.49
N SER A 63 13.83 22.53 8.16
CA SER A 63 14.75 21.38 8.18
C SER A 63 14.14 20.15 8.87
N GLN A 64 13.31 20.36 9.90
CA GLN A 64 12.60 19.28 10.58
C GLN A 64 11.46 18.71 9.72
N ARG A 65 10.78 19.54 8.90
CA ARG A 65 9.76 19.04 7.96
C ARG A 65 10.36 18.09 6.94
N THR A 66 11.50 18.44 6.38
CA THR A 66 12.21 17.60 5.42
C THR A 66 12.60 16.26 6.05
N ARG A 67 13.24 16.30 7.23
CA ARG A 67 13.61 15.10 8.00
C ARG A 67 12.39 14.25 8.37
N PHE A 68 11.28 14.90 8.75
CA PHE A 68 10.02 14.22 9.04
C PHE A 68 9.50 13.45 7.83
N ILE A 69 9.58 14.02 6.62
CA ILE A 69 9.15 13.32 5.41
C ILE A 69 10.08 12.17 5.05
N GLN A 70 11.40 12.34 5.17
CA GLN A 70 12.32 11.21 4.98
C GLN A 70 11.93 10.06 5.91
N TYR A 71 11.64 10.37 7.18
CA TYR A 71 11.15 9.39 8.14
C TYR A 71 9.81 8.75 7.74
N GLN A 72 8.88 9.57 7.24
CA GLN A 72 7.58 9.10 6.75
C GLN A 72 7.75 8.15 5.56
N GLN A 73 8.68 8.43 4.64
CA GLN A 73 8.98 7.56 3.50
C GLN A 73 9.60 6.24 3.95
N ILE A 74 10.56 6.26 4.88
CA ILE A 74 11.09 5.02 5.50
C ILE A 74 9.94 4.22 6.12
N ASN A 75 9.01 4.89 6.82
CA ASN A 75 7.88 4.24 7.46
C ASN A 75 6.93 3.60 6.46
N LEU A 76 6.57 4.32 5.40
CA LEU A 76 5.70 3.79 4.35
C LEU A 76 6.36 2.60 3.66
N MET A 77 7.62 2.71 3.24
CA MET A 77 8.34 1.61 2.58
C MET A 77 8.47 0.38 3.48
N ARG A 78 8.85 0.55 4.75
CA ARG A 78 8.93 -0.58 5.69
C ARG A 78 7.58 -1.20 5.96
N PHE A 79 6.55 -0.38 6.07
CA PHE A 79 5.19 -0.84 6.28
C PHE A 79 4.69 -1.66 5.08
N THR A 80 4.84 -1.13 3.86
CA THR A 80 4.47 -1.81 2.62
C THR A 80 5.28 -3.08 2.43
N GLY A 81 6.61 -3.05 2.59
CA GLY A 81 7.43 -4.26 2.51
C GLY A 81 7.03 -5.35 3.52
N GLN A 82 6.61 -4.99 4.74
CA GLN A 82 6.06 -5.98 5.68
C GLN A 82 4.72 -6.55 5.19
N LEU A 83 3.88 -5.73 4.56
CA LEU A 83 2.64 -6.19 3.95
C LEU A 83 2.93 -7.24 2.87
N GLU A 84 3.86 -6.97 1.95
CA GLU A 84 4.21 -7.92 0.87
C GLU A 84 4.75 -9.23 1.43
N ARG A 85 5.67 -9.12 2.41
CA ARG A 85 6.25 -10.28 3.09
C ARG A 85 5.19 -11.21 3.69
N HIS A 86 4.20 -10.65 4.38
CA HIS A 86 3.13 -11.43 4.99
C HIS A 86 2.07 -11.87 3.96
N GLY A 87 1.84 -11.07 2.93
CA GLY A 87 0.97 -11.37 1.79
C GLY A 87 1.39 -12.61 1.02
N ILE A 88 2.69 -12.78 0.76
CA ILE A 88 3.29 -13.96 0.11
C ILE A 88 2.84 -15.27 0.80
N GLY A 89 2.82 -15.31 2.13
CA GLY A 89 2.41 -16.49 2.88
C GLY A 89 0.93 -16.86 2.71
N VAL A 90 0.07 -15.90 2.38
CA VAL A 90 -1.34 -16.15 2.06
C VAL A 90 -1.52 -16.47 0.58
N LEU A 91 -0.83 -15.75 -0.31
CA LEU A 91 -0.89 -15.98 -1.76
C LEU A 91 -0.42 -17.39 -2.14
N THR A 92 0.63 -17.91 -1.50
CA THR A 92 1.11 -19.27 -1.74
C THR A 92 0.06 -20.36 -1.47
N GLN A 93 -0.91 -20.12 -0.58
CA GLN A 93 -2.01 -21.06 -0.32
C GLN A 93 -3.02 -21.12 -1.48
N LEU A 94 -2.94 -20.18 -2.43
CA LEU A 94 -3.82 -20.17 -3.60
C LEU A 94 -3.41 -21.21 -4.66
N TYR A 95 -2.23 -21.83 -4.57
CA TYR A 95 -1.92 -22.95 -5.46
C TYR A 95 -2.90 -24.12 -5.30
N ASP A 96 -3.48 -24.29 -4.10
CA ASP A 96 -4.52 -25.30 -3.85
C ASP A 96 -5.91 -24.86 -4.38
N ALA A 97 -6.02 -23.64 -4.92
CA ALA A 97 -7.29 -23.06 -5.31
C ALA A 97 -7.74 -23.46 -6.72
N ASP A 98 -6.81 -23.48 -7.67
CA ASP A 98 -7.04 -23.65 -9.11
C ASP A 98 -5.74 -24.18 -9.73
N ASP A 99 -5.79 -25.39 -10.27
CA ASP A 99 -4.64 -26.10 -10.86
C ASP A 99 -4.47 -25.80 -12.36
N SER A 100 -5.28 -24.90 -12.93
CA SER A 100 -5.11 -24.50 -14.32
C SER A 100 -3.78 -23.79 -14.52
N GLN A 101 -3.14 -24.09 -15.65
CA GLN A 101 -1.84 -23.52 -16.00
C GLN A 101 -1.85 -21.98 -16.01
N PRO A 102 -2.84 -21.27 -16.61
CA PRO A 102 -2.83 -19.80 -16.61
C PRO A 102 -2.91 -19.19 -15.21
N PHE A 103 -3.67 -19.82 -14.30
CA PHE A 103 -3.78 -19.36 -12.91
C PHE A 103 -2.47 -19.58 -12.14
N THR A 104 -1.91 -20.78 -12.23
CA THR A 104 -0.64 -21.16 -11.57
C THR A 104 0.52 -20.29 -12.07
N GLU A 105 0.58 -20.02 -13.38
CA GLU A 105 1.57 -19.14 -13.99
C GLU A 105 1.44 -17.70 -13.46
N TYR A 106 0.22 -17.16 -13.42
CA TYR A 106 0.01 -15.81 -12.95
C TYR A 106 0.30 -15.67 -11.45
N LEU A 107 -0.10 -16.65 -10.65
CA LEU A 107 0.23 -16.68 -9.23
C LEU A 107 1.75 -16.72 -9.01
N GLY A 108 2.49 -17.42 -9.86
CA GLY A 108 3.96 -17.40 -9.84
C GLY A 108 4.55 -16.02 -10.15
N ASN A 109 3.98 -15.32 -11.15
CA ASN A 109 4.37 -13.94 -11.46
C ASN A 109 4.06 -12.97 -10.31
N PHE A 110 2.84 -13.04 -9.76
CA PHE A 110 2.41 -12.24 -8.62
C PHE A 110 3.38 -12.43 -7.44
N LEU A 111 3.67 -13.68 -7.06
CA LEU A 111 4.59 -13.98 -5.95
C LEU A 111 6.00 -13.44 -6.19
N LYS A 112 6.50 -13.52 -7.43
CA LYS A 112 7.79 -12.94 -7.81
C LYS A 112 7.78 -11.42 -7.65
N GLU A 113 6.74 -10.74 -8.12
CA GLU A 113 6.54 -9.29 -8.03
C GLU A 113 6.53 -8.84 -6.55
N GLU A 114 5.79 -9.51 -5.69
CA GLU A 114 5.74 -9.21 -4.24
C GLU A 114 7.09 -9.40 -3.52
N ILE A 115 7.87 -10.43 -3.90
CA ILE A 115 9.24 -10.63 -3.38
C ILE A 115 10.16 -9.49 -3.81
N TYR A 116 10.01 -9.03 -5.06
CA TYR A 116 10.75 -7.89 -5.59
C TYR A 116 10.37 -6.59 -4.87
N HIS A 117 9.09 -6.36 -4.62
CA HIS A 117 8.60 -5.21 -3.87
C HIS A 117 9.15 -5.19 -2.45
N TYR A 118 9.08 -6.32 -1.72
CA TYR A 118 9.67 -6.43 -0.38
C TYR A 118 11.16 -6.06 -0.36
N THR A 119 11.91 -6.60 -1.32
CA THR A 119 13.36 -6.37 -1.42
C THR A 119 13.66 -4.92 -1.77
N MET A 120 12.92 -4.36 -2.72
CA MET A 120 13.01 -2.98 -3.17
C MET A 120 12.75 -2.01 -2.02
N PHE A 121 11.62 -2.15 -1.31
CA PHE A 121 11.27 -1.28 -0.19
C PHE A 121 12.24 -1.39 0.99
N SER A 122 12.70 -2.61 1.29
CA SER A 122 13.69 -2.84 2.35
C SER A 122 15.00 -2.12 2.05
N ARG A 123 15.48 -2.18 0.81
CA ARG A 123 16.71 -1.51 0.36
C ARG A 123 16.54 0.01 0.34
N ALA A 124 15.46 0.51 -0.25
CA ALA A 124 15.18 1.94 -0.32
C ALA A 124 15.05 2.56 1.08
N GLY A 125 14.28 1.94 1.98
CA GLY A 125 14.15 2.40 3.35
C GLY A 125 15.48 2.41 4.12
N SER A 126 16.35 1.44 3.87
CA SER A 126 17.69 1.39 4.49
C SER A 126 18.62 2.51 3.97
N GLN A 127 18.56 2.81 2.68
CA GLN A 127 19.36 3.90 2.08
C GLN A 127 18.93 5.26 2.62
N ILE A 128 17.62 5.51 2.74
CA ILE A 128 17.11 6.75 3.34
C ILE A 128 17.52 6.83 4.82
N GLU A 129 17.41 5.73 5.58
CA GLU A 129 17.81 5.71 7.00
C GLU A 129 19.30 6.01 7.19
N GLN A 130 20.18 5.46 6.33
CA GLN A 130 21.62 5.76 6.36
C GLN A 130 21.92 7.26 6.11
N SER A 131 21.13 7.93 5.26
CA SER A 131 21.25 9.38 5.04
C SER A 131 20.82 10.23 6.25
N MET A 132 20.13 9.63 7.22
CA MET A 132 19.57 10.29 8.40
C MET A 132 20.29 9.89 9.70
N GLY A 133 21.61 9.67 9.66
CA GLY A 133 22.40 9.00 10.70
C GLY A 133 22.28 9.45 12.17
N ASP A 134 21.52 10.52 12.48
CA ASP A 134 21.18 10.99 13.81
C ASP A 134 19.77 10.59 14.31
N VAL A 135 18.93 9.96 13.48
CA VAL A 135 17.53 9.66 13.80
C VAL A 135 17.36 8.19 14.21
N PRO A 136 16.71 7.90 15.36
CA PRO A 136 16.50 6.52 15.79
C PRO A 136 15.60 5.75 14.82
N PRO A 137 15.86 4.45 14.61
CA PRO A 137 15.11 3.64 13.67
C PRO A 137 13.64 3.47 14.11
N LEU A 138 12.78 3.25 13.12
CA LEU A 138 11.38 2.87 13.36
C LEU A 138 11.27 1.61 14.21
N PRO A 139 10.31 1.52 15.15
CA PRO A 139 10.03 0.30 15.87
C PRO A 139 9.27 -0.70 14.96
N VAL A 140 9.97 -1.29 13.99
CA VAL A 140 9.41 -2.20 12.96
C VAL A 140 8.68 -3.39 13.58
N TRP A 141 9.13 -3.85 14.75
CA TRP A 141 8.49 -4.95 15.49
C TRP A 141 6.99 -4.70 15.78
N ARG A 142 6.55 -3.44 15.90
CA ARG A 142 5.13 -3.11 16.11
C ARG A 142 4.31 -3.38 14.86
N ILE A 143 4.85 -2.99 13.70
CA ILE A 143 4.20 -3.26 12.41
C ILE A 143 4.16 -4.77 12.20
N ASP A 144 5.29 -5.44 12.38
CA ASP A 144 5.38 -6.90 12.21
C ASP A 144 4.43 -7.65 13.15
N PHE A 145 4.33 -7.26 14.42
CA PHE A 145 3.36 -7.85 15.35
C PHE A 145 1.91 -7.72 14.84
N VAL A 146 1.52 -6.52 14.39
CA VAL A 146 0.17 -6.26 13.87
C VAL A 146 -0.08 -7.05 12.59
N MET A 147 0.89 -7.10 11.67
CA MET A 147 0.75 -7.86 10.42
C MET A 147 0.64 -9.35 10.69
N ARG A 148 1.49 -9.92 11.55
CA ARG A 148 1.41 -11.35 11.94
C ARG A 148 0.05 -11.69 12.53
N ALA A 149 -0.46 -10.85 13.43
CA ALA A 149 -1.77 -11.06 14.03
C ALA A 149 -2.88 -10.99 12.96
N LEU A 150 -2.84 -10.00 12.08
CA LEU A 150 -3.82 -9.81 11.02
C LEU A 150 -3.83 -10.99 10.03
N PHE A 151 -2.69 -11.30 9.42
CA PHE A 151 -2.56 -12.37 8.45
C PHE A 151 -2.76 -13.75 9.08
N GLY A 152 -2.34 -13.94 10.33
CA GLY A 152 -2.64 -15.15 11.10
C GLY A 152 -4.15 -15.36 11.28
N CYS A 153 -4.89 -14.31 11.66
CA CYS A 153 -6.35 -14.35 11.76
C CYS A 153 -7.03 -14.66 10.42
N ILE A 154 -6.55 -14.07 9.32
CA ILE A 154 -7.06 -14.36 7.97
C ILE A 154 -6.80 -15.83 7.61
N ALA A 155 -5.59 -16.35 7.84
CA ALA A 155 -5.21 -17.72 7.51
C ALA A 155 -6.09 -18.77 8.21
N VAL A 156 -6.40 -18.55 9.49
CA VAL A 156 -7.25 -19.45 10.29
C VAL A 156 -8.75 -19.23 10.10
N THR A 157 -9.17 -18.26 9.28
CA THR A 157 -10.59 -18.00 9.04
C THR A 157 -11.25 -19.21 8.35
N PRO A 158 -12.35 -19.76 8.91
CA PRO A 158 -13.01 -20.92 8.32
C PRO A 158 -13.70 -20.57 7.00
N GLY A 159 -13.70 -21.53 6.09
CA GLY A 159 -14.40 -21.43 4.80
C GLY A 159 -13.61 -20.67 3.75
N ARG A 160 -13.33 -21.34 2.63
CA ARG A 160 -12.51 -20.81 1.52
C ARG A 160 -13.03 -19.49 0.96
N ARG A 161 -14.35 -19.35 0.77
CA ARG A 161 -14.95 -18.10 0.22
C ARG A 161 -14.83 -16.92 1.17
N LEU A 162 -15.02 -17.13 2.47
CA LEU A 162 -14.90 -16.07 3.46
C LEU A 162 -13.45 -15.60 3.59
N ARG A 163 -12.53 -16.55 3.72
CA ARG A 163 -11.09 -16.26 3.76
C ARG A 163 -10.61 -15.51 2.52
N ALA A 164 -11.02 -15.95 1.32
CA ALA A 164 -10.71 -15.24 0.08
C ALA A 164 -11.28 -13.81 0.09
N ASN A 165 -12.53 -13.60 0.51
CA ASN A 165 -13.11 -12.26 0.58
C ASN A 165 -12.37 -11.33 1.53
N LEU A 166 -11.98 -11.81 2.72
CA LEU A 166 -11.21 -11.00 3.67
C LEU A 166 -9.83 -10.65 3.09
N THR A 167 -9.16 -11.63 2.49
CA THR A 167 -7.82 -11.47 1.90
C THR A 167 -7.84 -10.43 0.79
N PHE A 168 -8.66 -10.64 -0.25
CA PHE A 168 -8.62 -9.82 -1.46
C PHE A 168 -9.29 -8.45 -1.28
N ARG A 169 -10.21 -8.28 -0.32
CA ARG A 169 -10.67 -6.93 0.03
C ARG A 169 -9.59 -6.14 0.77
N PHE A 170 -8.79 -6.83 1.58
CA PHE A 170 -7.68 -6.23 2.28
C PHE A 170 -6.55 -5.84 1.32
N PHE A 171 -6.17 -6.75 0.40
CA PHE A 171 -5.18 -6.47 -0.66
C PHE A 171 -5.61 -5.30 -1.55
N GLN A 172 -6.84 -5.29 -2.07
CA GLN A 172 -7.35 -4.12 -2.81
C GLN A 172 -7.20 -2.78 -2.06
N PHE A 173 -7.40 -2.77 -0.74
CA PHE A 173 -7.19 -1.55 0.03
C PHE A 173 -5.71 -1.17 0.14
N ALA A 174 -4.84 -2.16 0.37
CA ALA A 174 -3.40 -1.97 0.46
C ALA A 174 -2.78 -1.50 -0.87
N GLU A 175 -3.14 -2.17 -1.97
CA GLU A 175 -2.70 -1.83 -3.33
C GLU A 175 -3.23 -0.45 -3.77
N GLN A 176 -4.47 -0.11 -3.38
CA GLN A 176 -4.98 1.22 -3.65
C GLN A 176 -4.18 2.30 -2.89
N LEU A 177 -3.77 2.00 -1.66
CA LEU A 177 -2.99 2.92 -0.84
C LEU A 177 -1.61 3.15 -1.46
N SER A 178 -0.93 2.09 -1.93
CA SER A 178 0.38 2.19 -2.59
C SER A 178 0.30 3.03 -3.87
N LEU A 179 -0.73 2.83 -4.69
CA LEU A 179 -1.01 3.66 -5.87
C LEU A 179 -1.23 5.14 -5.50
N TYR A 180 -1.93 5.44 -4.40
CA TYR A 180 -2.06 6.83 -3.94
C TYR A 180 -0.72 7.44 -3.48
N VAL A 181 0.19 6.63 -2.93
CA VAL A 181 1.54 7.11 -2.61
C VAL A 181 2.30 7.43 -3.90
N HIS A 182 2.26 6.53 -4.89
CA HIS A 182 2.87 6.78 -6.19
C HIS A 182 2.35 8.07 -6.83
N GLN A 183 1.02 8.25 -6.90
CA GLN A 183 0.43 9.47 -7.45
C GLN A 183 0.87 10.73 -6.69
N ALA A 184 0.92 10.67 -5.35
CA ALA A 184 1.41 11.79 -4.55
C ALA A 184 2.87 12.13 -4.87
N VAL A 185 3.73 11.11 -5.04
CA VAL A 185 5.13 11.27 -5.40
C VAL A 185 5.27 11.86 -6.81
N GLN A 186 4.61 11.26 -7.80
CA GLN A 186 4.65 11.69 -9.20
C GLN A 186 4.17 13.14 -9.39
N GLN A 187 3.11 13.55 -8.70
CA GLN A 187 2.57 14.90 -8.80
C GLN A 187 3.46 15.96 -8.14
N THR A 188 4.37 15.56 -7.25
CA THR A 188 5.09 16.46 -6.35
C THR A 188 6.59 16.51 -6.60
N ILE A 189 7.15 15.43 -7.15
CA ILE A 189 8.56 15.28 -7.47
C ILE A 189 8.71 15.19 -8.99
N PRO A 190 9.16 16.26 -9.66
CA PRO A 190 9.23 16.28 -11.13
C PRO A 190 10.33 15.38 -11.68
N ARG A 191 11.35 15.05 -10.86
CA ARG A 191 12.47 14.23 -11.30
C ARG A 191 12.15 12.75 -11.12
N GLU A 192 11.88 12.09 -12.25
CA GLU A 192 11.58 10.66 -12.30
C GLU A 192 12.78 9.79 -11.89
N THR A 193 14.01 10.28 -12.08
CA THR A 193 15.24 9.55 -11.72
C THR A 193 15.59 9.64 -10.23
N GLY A 194 14.80 10.30 -9.40
CA GLY A 194 14.96 10.25 -7.94
C GLY A 194 14.67 8.86 -7.38
N LEU A 195 15.38 8.46 -6.31
CA LEU A 195 15.23 7.13 -5.72
C LEU A 195 13.77 6.79 -5.40
N ILE A 196 13.07 7.66 -4.68
CA ILE A 196 11.68 7.37 -4.29
C ILE A 196 10.71 7.42 -5.47
N SER A 197 10.98 8.25 -6.49
CA SER A 197 10.19 8.31 -7.71
C SER A 197 10.27 6.97 -8.46
N GLN A 198 11.49 6.45 -8.66
CA GLN A 198 11.71 5.15 -9.28
C GLN A 198 11.04 4.03 -8.50
N VAL A 199 11.30 3.93 -7.18
CA VAL A 199 10.77 2.86 -6.33
C VAL A 199 9.23 2.80 -6.37
N TRP A 200 8.55 3.93 -6.21
CA TRP A 200 7.09 3.96 -6.24
C TRP A 200 6.52 3.77 -7.66
N ALA A 201 7.23 4.21 -8.71
CA ALA A 201 6.80 3.98 -10.09
C ALA A 201 6.88 2.50 -10.48
N PHE A 202 8.01 1.83 -10.16
CA PHE A 202 8.15 0.40 -10.40
C PHE A 202 7.15 -0.43 -9.61
N HIS A 203 6.87 -0.06 -8.36
CA HIS A 203 5.79 -0.69 -7.59
C HIS A 203 4.45 -0.57 -8.31
N ALA A 204 4.05 0.66 -8.69
CA ALA A 204 2.74 0.94 -9.28
C ALA A 204 2.46 0.20 -10.61
N ILE A 205 3.50 -0.19 -11.36
CA ILE A 205 3.36 -0.97 -12.59
C ILE A 205 2.65 -2.30 -12.30
N ASP A 206 3.02 -2.98 -11.20
CA ASP A 206 2.52 -4.31 -10.83
C ASP A 206 1.17 -4.23 -10.11
N GLU A 207 1.01 -3.28 -9.18
CA GLU A 207 -0.19 -3.13 -8.34
C GLU A 207 -1.49 -2.97 -9.15
N SER A 208 -1.42 -2.37 -10.34
CA SER A 208 -2.57 -2.26 -11.23
C SER A 208 -3.09 -3.63 -11.72
N ARG A 209 -2.17 -4.58 -11.94
CA ARG A 209 -2.46 -5.97 -12.32
C ARG A 209 -2.97 -6.74 -11.11
N HIS A 210 -2.37 -6.55 -9.96
CA HIS A 210 -2.81 -7.16 -8.70
C HIS A 210 -4.27 -6.79 -8.40
N LEU A 211 -4.64 -5.51 -8.54
CA LEU A 211 -6.03 -5.06 -8.38
C LEU A 211 -7.00 -5.75 -9.34
N ALA A 212 -6.58 -6.04 -10.58
CA ALA A 212 -7.40 -6.75 -11.54
C ALA A 212 -7.60 -8.22 -11.15
N PHE A 213 -6.55 -8.88 -10.69
CA PHE A 213 -6.61 -10.25 -10.17
C PHE A 213 -7.47 -10.34 -8.90
N ASP A 214 -7.31 -9.41 -7.98
CA ASP A 214 -8.11 -9.31 -6.76
C ASP A 214 -9.61 -9.21 -7.07
N ARG A 215 -9.99 -8.39 -8.05
CA ARG A 215 -11.39 -8.27 -8.51
C ARG A 215 -11.90 -9.61 -9.04
N MET A 216 -11.12 -10.31 -9.86
CA MET A 216 -11.46 -11.64 -10.36
C MET A 216 -11.68 -12.62 -9.19
N MET A 217 -10.76 -12.63 -8.22
CA MET A 217 -10.84 -13.52 -7.06
C MET A 217 -12.05 -13.23 -6.16
N LEU A 218 -12.41 -11.96 -5.98
CA LEU A 218 -13.61 -11.58 -5.24
C LEU A 218 -14.90 -12.01 -5.95
N GLU A 219 -14.96 -11.93 -7.28
CA GLU A 219 -16.14 -12.40 -8.03
C GLU A 219 -16.24 -13.93 -8.00
N ARG A 220 -15.13 -14.65 -8.21
CA ARG A 220 -15.05 -16.12 -8.06
C ARG A 220 -15.53 -16.60 -6.69
N HIS A 221 -15.22 -15.83 -5.65
CA HIS A 221 -15.55 -16.16 -4.26
C HIS A 221 -16.72 -15.36 -3.69
N ARG A 222 -17.57 -14.78 -4.54
CA ARG A 222 -18.65 -13.89 -4.12
C ARG A 222 -19.50 -14.47 -2.98
N LEU A 223 -19.62 -13.68 -1.91
CA LEU A 223 -20.44 -14.02 -0.75
C LEU A 223 -21.86 -13.46 -0.91
N ARG A 224 -22.84 -14.21 -0.38
CA ARG A 224 -24.22 -13.74 -0.21
C ARG A 224 -24.38 -13.05 1.15
N ALA A 225 -25.38 -12.19 1.27
CA ALA A 225 -25.77 -11.63 2.57
C ALA A 225 -26.23 -12.77 3.50
N PRO A 226 -25.93 -12.70 4.81
CA PRO A 226 -25.25 -11.62 5.53
C PRO A 226 -23.72 -11.71 5.56
N LEU A 227 -23.12 -12.81 5.06
CA LEU A 227 -21.67 -13.04 5.15
C LEU A 227 -20.83 -12.00 4.41
N SER A 228 -21.33 -11.46 3.30
CA SER A 228 -20.67 -10.35 2.59
C SER A 228 -20.56 -9.09 3.45
N TRP A 229 -21.56 -8.79 4.27
CA TRP A 229 -21.56 -7.64 5.19
C TRP A 229 -20.57 -7.86 6.32
N LEU A 230 -20.53 -9.07 6.87
CA LEU A 230 -19.54 -9.44 7.88
C LEU A 230 -18.11 -9.29 7.35
N ALA A 231 -17.82 -9.86 6.17
CA ALA A 231 -16.50 -9.75 5.55
C ALA A 231 -16.10 -8.29 5.30
N THR A 232 -17.04 -7.46 4.85
CA THR A 232 -16.81 -6.03 4.64
C THR A 232 -16.51 -5.32 5.96
N GLY A 233 -17.33 -5.54 7.00
CA GLY A 233 -17.15 -4.90 8.30
C GLY A 233 -15.84 -5.29 8.97
N VAL A 234 -15.47 -6.57 8.94
CA VAL A 234 -14.19 -7.06 9.47
C VAL A 234 -13.03 -6.42 8.71
N THR A 235 -13.06 -6.43 7.38
CA THR A 235 -12.00 -5.80 6.57
C THR A 235 -11.89 -4.31 6.87
N ALA A 236 -13.02 -3.60 7.00
CA ALA A 236 -13.02 -2.18 7.33
C ALA A 236 -12.31 -1.90 8.66
N VAL A 237 -12.60 -2.69 9.70
CA VAL A 237 -11.94 -2.58 11.00
C VAL A 237 -10.44 -2.85 10.87
N CYS A 238 -10.04 -3.89 10.14
CA CYS A 238 -8.63 -4.18 9.87
C CYS A 238 -7.94 -3.01 9.17
N CYS A 239 -8.53 -2.44 8.12
CA CYS A 239 -7.97 -1.31 7.39
C CYS A 239 -7.86 -0.05 8.27
N VAL A 240 -8.84 0.21 9.14
CA VAL A 240 -8.77 1.32 10.11
C VAL A 240 -7.64 1.11 11.11
N LEU A 241 -7.53 -0.09 11.70
CA LEU A 241 -6.45 -0.42 12.64
C LEU A 241 -5.08 -0.24 11.99
N LEU A 242 -4.95 -0.70 10.75
CA LEU A 242 -3.74 -0.58 9.97
C LEU A 242 -3.37 0.88 9.71
N ALA A 243 -4.34 1.69 9.27
CA ALA A 243 -4.16 3.12 9.10
C ALA A 243 -3.76 3.81 10.42
N LEU A 244 -4.36 3.42 11.55
CA LEU A 244 -3.98 3.96 12.86
C LEU A 244 -2.53 3.60 13.22
N VAL A 245 -2.09 2.37 12.97
CA VAL A 245 -0.71 1.93 13.22
C VAL A 245 0.27 2.72 12.34
N ALA A 246 0.02 2.81 11.03
CA ALA A 246 0.85 3.58 10.11
C ALA A 246 0.95 5.06 10.51
N ASN A 247 -0.17 5.70 10.85
CA ASN A 247 -0.19 7.11 11.28
C ASN A 247 0.35 7.32 12.71
N SER A 248 0.32 6.30 13.58
CA SER A 248 0.94 6.40 14.91
C SER A 248 2.46 6.55 14.83
N ASN A 249 3.08 5.99 13.79
CA ASN A 249 4.50 6.15 13.53
C ASN A 249 4.85 7.59 13.11
N GLU A 250 3.95 8.31 12.45
CA GLU A 250 4.13 9.75 12.20
C GLU A 250 4.11 10.56 13.50
N VAL A 251 3.20 10.24 14.42
CA VAL A 251 3.18 10.88 15.75
C VAL A 251 4.47 10.58 16.51
N TRP A 252 4.97 9.35 16.43
CA TRP A 252 6.25 8.98 17.01
C TRP A 252 7.41 9.76 16.38
N ALA A 253 7.42 9.89 15.06
CA ALA A 253 8.47 10.58 14.28
C ALA A 253 8.55 12.05 14.65
N ALA A 254 7.41 12.74 14.65
CA ALA A 254 7.30 14.14 15.03
C ALA A 254 7.85 14.38 16.44
N ARG A 255 7.58 13.47 17.39
CA ARG A 255 8.13 13.55 18.76
C ARG A 255 9.64 13.42 18.80
N ARG A 256 10.24 12.57 17.95
CA ARG A 256 11.71 12.47 17.85
C ARG A 256 12.35 13.72 17.30
N LEU A 257 11.60 14.51 16.54
CA LEU A 257 12.01 15.81 16.02
C LEU A 257 11.64 16.97 16.95
N GLY A 258 11.19 16.70 18.18
CA GLY A 258 10.91 17.72 19.20
C GLY A 258 9.51 18.33 19.17
N VAL A 259 8.64 17.90 18.26
CA VAL A 259 7.24 18.37 18.20
C VAL A 259 6.45 17.85 19.40
N LYS A 260 5.70 18.72 20.08
CA LYS A 260 4.98 18.42 21.33
C LYS A 260 3.64 17.73 21.05
N VAL A 261 3.66 16.71 20.21
CA VAL A 261 2.50 15.87 19.88
C VAL A 261 2.51 14.58 20.71
N ARG A 262 1.33 14.00 20.95
CA ARG A 262 1.08 12.80 21.74
C ARG A 262 0.09 11.91 20.99
N LEU A 263 0.07 10.61 21.28
CA LEU A 263 -0.72 9.64 20.52
C LEU A 263 -2.23 9.93 20.54
N TRP A 264 -2.76 10.46 21.65
CA TRP A 264 -4.17 10.84 21.74
C TRP A 264 -4.56 12.05 20.88
N HIS A 265 -3.59 12.75 20.28
CA HIS A 265 -3.88 13.77 19.26
C HIS A 265 -4.18 13.16 17.89
N LEU A 266 -3.86 11.87 17.66
CA LEU A 266 -4.05 11.20 16.38
C LEU A 266 -5.47 11.32 15.80
N PRO A 267 -6.57 11.13 16.57
CA PRO A 267 -7.91 11.33 16.04
C PRO A 267 -8.17 12.76 15.57
N GLY A 268 -7.64 13.76 16.30
CA GLY A 268 -7.75 15.17 15.91
C GLY A 268 -6.95 15.46 14.64
N LEU A 269 -5.74 14.95 14.56
CA LEU A 269 -4.89 15.07 13.37
C LEU A 269 -5.55 14.48 12.12
N LEU A 270 -6.12 13.27 12.21
CA LEU A 270 -6.81 12.62 11.08
C LEU A 270 -8.07 13.38 10.62
N ARG A 271 -8.69 14.15 11.52
CA ARG A 271 -9.84 15.00 11.17
C ARG A 271 -9.40 16.30 10.51
N CYS A 272 -8.35 16.92 11.03
CA CYS A 272 -7.93 18.27 10.68
C CYS A 272 -6.88 18.35 9.57
N THR A 273 -6.20 17.26 9.23
CA THR A 273 -5.19 17.27 8.16
C THR A 273 -5.79 17.72 6.82
N THR A 274 -5.06 18.55 6.11
CA THR A 274 -5.40 19.01 4.75
C THR A 274 -4.65 18.25 3.66
N ALA A 275 -3.76 17.33 4.03
CA ALA A 275 -2.96 16.57 3.08
C ALA A 275 -3.86 15.73 2.13
N PRO A 276 -3.85 15.99 0.81
CA PRO A 276 -4.66 15.27 -0.16
C PRO A 276 -4.56 13.75 -0.06
N PHE A 277 -3.36 13.20 0.17
CA PHE A 277 -3.15 11.76 0.36
C PHE A 277 -3.99 11.22 1.52
N LYS A 278 -3.94 11.87 2.69
CA LYS A 278 -4.68 11.45 3.89
C LYS A 278 -6.18 11.59 3.69
N LEU A 279 -6.63 12.62 2.97
CA LEU A 279 -8.03 12.82 2.63
C LEU A 279 -8.56 11.70 1.72
N ARG A 280 -7.75 11.22 0.75
CA ARG A 280 -8.10 10.07 -0.10
C ARG A 280 -8.25 8.80 0.72
N ILE A 281 -7.28 8.46 1.58
CA ILE A 281 -7.38 7.29 2.48
C ILE A 281 -8.66 7.34 3.32
N ARG A 282 -8.97 8.51 3.91
CA ARG A 282 -10.18 8.69 4.71
C ARG A 282 -11.45 8.48 3.89
N ARG A 283 -11.46 8.90 2.62
CA ARG A 283 -12.58 8.66 1.70
C ARG A 283 -12.72 7.17 1.41
N SER A 284 -11.64 6.47 1.06
CA SER A 284 -11.65 5.03 0.80
C SER A 284 -12.14 4.24 2.02
N LEU A 285 -11.66 4.57 3.22
CA LEU A 285 -12.13 3.95 4.47
C LEU A 285 -13.63 4.19 4.71
N LYS A 286 -14.13 5.40 4.45
CA LYS A 286 -15.57 5.70 4.56
C LYS A 286 -16.41 4.89 3.57
N GLU A 287 -15.94 4.71 2.34
CA GLU A 287 -16.65 3.92 1.34
C GLU A 287 -16.68 2.43 1.70
N ILE A 288 -15.56 1.86 2.19
CA ILE A 288 -15.55 0.48 2.70
C ILE A 288 -16.55 0.32 3.86
N LEU A 289 -16.59 1.28 4.79
CA LEU A 289 -17.52 1.24 5.94
C LEU A 289 -18.99 1.31 5.52
N LYS A 290 -19.31 1.91 4.37
CA LYS A 290 -20.66 1.93 3.79
C LYS A 290 -20.99 0.66 3.00
N GLY A 291 -20.06 -0.29 2.90
CA GLY A 291 -20.22 -1.48 2.07
C GLY A 291 -19.86 -1.29 0.59
N GLY A 292 -19.31 -0.13 0.22
CA GLY A 292 -18.82 0.15 -1.12
C GLY A 292 -17.52 -0.58 -1.46
N SER A 293 -17.18 -0.63 -2.74
CA SER A 293 -15.86 -1.13 -3.19
C SER A 293 -14.83 -0.01 -3.16
N VAL A 294 -13.57 -0.35 -2.90
CA VAL A 294 -12.44 0.58 -3.00
C VAL A 294 -12.32 1.11 -4.43
N ALA A 295 -12.55 0.26 -5.42
CA ALA A 295 -12.48 0.58 -6.84
C ALA A 295 -13.44 1.70 -7.29
N ALA A 296 -14.60 1.88 -6.63
CA ALA A 296 -15.54 2.95 -6.97
C ALA A 296 -14.95 4.36 -6.77
N THR A 297 -13.90 4.50 -5.96
CA THR A 297 -13.22 5.79 -5.76
C THR A 297 -12.24 6.17 -6.87
N GLN A 298 -11.95 5.26 -7.83
CA GLN A 298 -11.06 5.54 -8.96
C GLN A 298 -11.77 6.26 -10.12
N SER A 299 -13.10 6.17 -10.27
CA SER A 299 -13.79 6.64 -11.49
C SER A 299 -13.82 8.16 -11.67
N GLU A 300 -13.33 8.94 -10.70
CA GLU A 300 -13.22 10.41 -10.80
C GLU A 300 -11.82 10.88 -11.21
N SER A 301 -10.83 9.99 -11.33
CA SER A 301 -9.46 10.33 -11.75
C SER A 301 -9.01 9.39 -12.86
N ASP A 302 -9.30 9.80 -14.10
CA ASP A 302 -8.83 9.26 -15.39
C ASP A 302 -8.93 7.74 -15.64
N PRO A 303 -9.92 7.29 -16.44
CA PRO A 303 -10.00 5.90 -16.91
C PRO A 303 -8.99 5.56 -18.03
N GLU A 304 -8.14 6.48 -18.49
CA GLU A 304 -7.23 6.26 -19.62
C GLU A 304 -5.76 5.98 -19.25
N HIS A 305 -5.30 6.19 -18.00
CA HIS A 305 -3.85 6.34 -17.77
C HIS A 305 -3.07 5.15 -17.18
N ILE A 306 -3.72 4.02 -16.94
CA ILE A 306 -3.00 2.75 -16.80
C ILE A 306 -3.72 1.77 -17.71
N GLU A 307 -3.47 1.91 -19.02
CA GLU A 307 -3.75 0.81 -19.94
C GLU A 307 -3.04 -0.42 -19.38
N LEU A 308 -3.79 -1.34 -18.77
CA LEU A 308 -3.39 -2.73 -18.63
C LEU A 308 -2.78 -3.17 -19.95
#